data_AF-A0A7D4BLI3-F1
#
_entry.id   AF-A0A7D4BLI3-F1
#
_cell.length_a   1.000
_cell.length_b   1.000
_cell.length_c   1.000
_cell.angle_alpha   90.00
_cell.angle_beta   90.00
_cell.angle_gamma   90.00
#
_symmetry.space_group_name_H-M   'P 1'
#
loop_
_entity.id
_entity.type
_entity.pdbx_description
1 polymer ?
#
loop_
_entity_poly.entity_id
_entity_poly.type
_entity_poly.pdbx_seq_one_letter_code
_entity_poly.pdbx_strand_id
1 'polypeptide(L)'
;MADLREKSGPLALLVGLAGFIAFEVGAFYLLSFATAGLGETNQYQAHNTIVSNWVKTVTFLVLHLALVLAAVLVLSNRLPRRYRGQLVGWLLLSLLVGFGLLIPLFY
;
A
#
# COMPACT_ATOMS: atom_id res chain seq x y z
N MET A 1 -14.18 19.06 -26.43
CA MET A 1 -15.18 18.83 -25.37
C MET A 1 -14.43 18.78 -24.05
N ALA A 2 -14.50 19.85 -23.26
CA ALA A 2 -13.91 19.88 -21.93
C ALA A 2 -14.95 19.32 -20.96
N ASP A 3 -14.89 18.01 -20.73
CA ASP A 3 -15.60 17.41 -19.59
C ASP A 3 -15.04 18.06 -18.32
N LEU A 4 -15.85 18.95 -17.74
CA LEU A 4 -15.65 19.49 -16.41
C LEU A 4 -15.69 18.30 -15.45
N ARG A 5 -14.50 17.73 -15.22
CA ARG A 5 -14.19 16.73 -14.21
C ARG A 5 -14.65 17.28 -12.87
N GLU A 6 -15.90 16.98 -12.54
CA GLU A 6 -16.62 17.42 -11.36
C GLU A 6 -15.86 16.86 -10.13
N LYS A 7 -14.91 17.68 -9.66
CA LYS A 7 -13.90 17.36 -8.64
C LYS A 7 -14.64 16.77 -7.44
N SER A 8 -14.28 15.55 -7.03
CA SER A 8 -14.75 14.96 -5.77
C SER A 8 -14.69 16.02 -4.68
N GLY A 9 -15.79 16.26 -3.98
CA GLY A 9 -15.86 17.31 -2.95
C GLY A 9 -14.77 17.12 -1.88
N PRO A 10 -14.31 18.20 -1.21
CA PRO A 10 -13.21 18.14 -0.24
C PRO A 10 -13.47 17.13 0.90
N LEU A 11 -14.73 16.98 1.32
CA LEU A 11 -15.11 15.96 2.31
C LEU A 11 -14.94 14.53 1.79
N ALA A 12 -15.29 14.25 0.53
CA ALA A 12 -15.09 12.94 -0.07
C ALA A 12 -13.60 12.59 -0.20
N LEU A 13 -12.75 13.59 -0.45
CA LEU A 13 -11.30 13.43 -0.44
C LEU A 13 -10.77 13.11 0.96
N LEU A 14 -11.23 13.81 2.00
CA LEU A 14 -10.83 13.55 3.38
C LEU A 14 -11.23 12.16 3.87
N VAL A 15 -12.46 11.74 3.56
CA VAL A 15 -12.94 10.38 3.89
C VAL A 15 -12.13 9.33 3.14
N GLY A 16 -11.84 9.57 1.85
CA GLY A 16 -10.97 8.69 1.06
C GLY A 16 -9.55 8.59 1.63
N LEU A 17 -8.97 9.71 2.08
CA LEU A 17 -7.66 9.76 2.70
C LEU A 17 -7.62 9.01 4.04
N ALA A 18 -8.63 9.23 4.90
CA ALA A 18 -8.73 8.52 6.16
C ALA A 18 -8.86 7.00 5.96
N GLY A 19 -9.71 6.58 5.01
CA GLY A 19 -9.85 5.17 4.63
C GLY A 19 -8.57 4.58 4.05
N PHE A 20 -7.85 5.35 3.22
CA PHE A 20 -6.56 4.96 2.67
C PHE A 20 -5.52 4.75 3.78
N ILE A 21 -5.38 5.69 4.72
CA ILE A 21 -4.44 5.57 5.83
C ILE A 21 -4.79 4.36 6.70
N ALA A 22 -6.05 4.18 7.06
CA ALA A 22 -6.49 3.04 7.86
C ALA A 22 -6.18 1.70 7.17
N PHE A 23 -6.39 1.63 5.86
CA PHE A 23 -6.06 0.47 5.05
C PHE A 23 -4.55 0.19 5.01
N GLU A 24 -3.72 1.19 4.73
CA GLU A 24 -2.25 1.06 4.68
C GLU A 24 -1.68 0.61 6.03
N VAL A 25 -2.16 1.20 7.13
CA VAL A 25 -1.74 0.79 8.49
C VAL A 25 -2.13 -0.65 8.77
N GLY A 26 -3.37 -1.05 8.45
CA GLY A 26 -3.82 -2.42 8.61
C GLY A 26 -3.03 -3.42 7.75
N ALA A 27 -2.77 -3.06 6.49
CA ALA A 27 -1.98 -3.85 5.56
C ALA A 27 -0.54 -4.02 6.06
N PHE A 28 0.08 -2.93 6.55
CA PHE A 28 1.41 -2.99 7.14
C PHE A 28 1.49 -4.00 8.29
N TYR A 29 0.61 -3.90 9.30
CA TYR A 29 0.67 -4.83 10.44
C TYR A 29 0.41 -6.28 10.02
N LEU A 30 -0.55 -6.50 9.13
CA LEU A 30 -0.87 -7.84 8.62
C LEU A 30 0.31 -8.46 7.85
N LEU A 31 0.95 -7.69 6.98
CA LEU A 31 2.08 -8.15 6.16
C LEU A 31 3.37 -8.27 6.97
N SER A 32 3.63 -7.35 7.90
CA SER A 32 4.74 -7.44 8.84
C SER A 32 4.63 -8.71 9.69
N PHE A 33 3.42 -9.06 10.15
CA PHE A 33 3.17 -10.34 10.83
C PHE A 33 3.41 -11.54 9.90
N ALA A 34 2.85 -11.51 8.69
CA ALA A 34 2.99 -12.62 7.73
C ALA A 34 4.45 -12.84 7.26
N THR A 35 5.26 -11.78 7.24
CA THR A 35 6.65 -11.81 6.79
C THR A 35 7.66 -11.85 7.94
N ALA A 36 7.20 -12.00 9.19
CA ALA A 36 8.04 -11.99 10.39
C ALA A 36 9.16 -13.04 10.35
N GLY A 37 8.94 -14.19 9.71
CA GLY A 37 9.92 -15.28 9.61
C GLY A 37 10.89 -15.22 8.42
N LEU A 38 10.76 -14.24 7.50
CA LEU A 38 11.50 -14.24 6.23
C LEU A 38 12.83 -13.47 6.26
N GLY A 39 13.22 -12.91 7.41
CA GLY A 39 14.47 -12.17 7.56
C GLY A 39 14.54 -11.44 8.89
N GLU A 40 15.65 -10.76 9.10
CA GLU A 40 15.97 -10.09 10.37
C GLU A 40 15.40 -8.67 10.40
N THR A 41 14.97 -8.24 11.58
CA THR A 41 14.39 -6.88 11.76
C THR A 41 15.50 -5.84 11.85
N ASN A 42 16.67 -6.20 12.37
CA ASN A 42 17.79 -5.27 12.53
C ASN A 42 18.81 -5.45 11.39
N GLN A 43 19.02 -4.40 10.59
CA GLN A 43 20.00 -4.41 9.49
C GLN A 43 21.46 -4.30 9.97
N TYR A 44 21.70 -3.86 11.21
CA TYR A 44 23.05 -3.69 11.77
C TYR A 44 23.53 -4.94 12.53
N GLN A 45 23.53 -6.09 11.85
CA GLN A 45 23.98 -7.35 12.42
C GLN A 45 25.39 -7.72 11.92
N ALA A 46 26.15 -8.43 12.75
CA ALA A 46 27.52 -8.85 12.43
C ALA A 46 27.59 -9.98 11.38
N HIS A 47 26.46 -10.65 11.08
CA HIS A 47 26.39 -11.75 10.11
C HIS A 47 25.64 -11.31 8.86
N ASN A 48 25.98 -11.91 7.71
CA ASN A 48 25.41 -11.53 6.42
C ASN A 48 23.96 -12.01 6.27
N THR A 49 23.01 -11.07 6.24
CA THR A 49 21.56 -11.30 6.05
C THR A 49 21.03 -10.65 4.77
N ILE A 50 21.91 -10.26 3.82
CA ILE A 50 21.52 -9.53 2.61
C ILE A 50 20.46 -10.30 1.81
N VAL A 51 20.64 -11.62 1.63
CA VAL A 51 19.72 -12.44 0.81
C VAL A 51 18.36 -12.60 1.49
N SER A 52 18.33 -12.94 2.79
CA SER A 52 17.06 -13.09 3.52
C SER A 52 16.30 -11.77 3.61
N ASN A 53 16.98 -10.67 3.90
CA ASN A 53 16.34 -9.35 3.95
C ASN A 53 15.84 -8.89 2.57
N TRP A 54 16.56 -9.23 1.49
CA TRP A 54 16.08 -9.00 0.12
C TRP A 54 14.82 -9.81 -0.18
N VAL A 55 14.79 -11.09 0.19
CA VAL A 55 13.59 -11.93 0.06
C VAL A 55 12.43 -11.33 0.85
N LYS A 56 12.63 -10.95 2.12
CA LYS A 56 11.61 -10.29 2.94
C LYS A 56 11.07 -9.02 2.28
N THR A 57 11.97 -8.19 1.75
CA THR A 57 11.62 -6.93 1.05
C THR A 57 10.74 -7.21 -0.18
N VAL A 58 11.19 -8.12 -1.06
CA VAL A 58 10.46 -8.45 -2.29
C VAL A 58 9.11 -9.09 -1.96
N THR A 59 9.08 -10.04 -1.02
CA THR A 59 7.83 -10.67 -0.57
C THR A 59 6.86 -9.65 0.00
N PHE A 60 7.33 -8.73 0.85
CA PHE A 60 6.50 -7.67 1.42
C PHE A 60 5.91 -6.77 0.32
N LEU A 61 6.72 -6.28 -0.61
CA LEU A 61 6.26 -5.41 -1.69
C LEU A 61 5.27 -6.10 -2.64
N VAL A 62 5.53 -7.36 -2.99
CA VAL A 62 4.63 -8.14 -3.86
C VAL A 62 3.30 -8.41 -3.18
N LEU A 63 3.32 -8.81 -1.90
CA LEU A 63 2.09 -9.02 -1.13
C LEU A 63 1.31 -7.72 -0.92
N HIS A 64 2.01 -6.62 -0.66
CA HIS A 64 1.41 -5.29 -0.57
C HIS A 64 0.70 -4.92 -1.87
N LEU A 65 1.41 -5.02 -3.00
CA LEU A 65 0.83 -4.74 -4.31
C LEU A 65 -0.38 -5.65 -4.60
N ALA A 66 -0.30 -6.95 -4.29
CA ALA A 66 -1.41 -7.88 -4.46
C ALA A 66 -2.64 -7.48 -3.62
N LEU A 67 -2.42 -7.09 -2.35
CA LEU A 67 -3.47 -6.66 -1.43
C LEU A 67 -4.13 -5.37 -1.91
N VAL A 68 -3.34 -4.40 -2.38
CA VAL A 68 -3.81 -3.15 -2.96
C VAL A 68 -4.62 -3.38 -4.24
N LEU A 69 -4.12 -4.23 -5.14
CA LEU A 69 -4.85 -4.60 -6.36
C LEU A 69 -6.17 -5.30 -6.04
N ALA A 70 -6.19 -6.21 -5.06
CA ALA A 70 -7.42 -6.86 -4.62
C ALA A 70 -8.42 -5.84 -4.07
N ALA A 71 -7.97 -4.90 -3.25
CA ALA A 71 -8.78 -3.81 -2.73
C ALA A 71 -9.34 -2.94 -3.87
N VAL A 72 -8.50 -2.55 -4.84
CA VAL A 72 -8.93 -1.77 -6.02
C VAL A 72 -9.95 -2.54 -6.86
N LEU A 73 -9.79 -3.85 -7.06
CA LEU A 73 -10.75 -4.67 -7.81
C LEU A 73 -12.11 -4.75 -7.10
N VAL A 74 -12.11 -5.03 -5.80
CA VAL A 74 -13.33 -5.04 -4.98
C VAL A 74 -14.02 -3.68 -5.02
N LEU A 75 -13.24 -2.61 -4.92
CA LEU A 75 -13.73 -1.24 -4.87
C LEU A 75 -14.23 -0.77 -6.25
N SER A 76 -13.58 -1.16 -7.34
CA SER A 76 -13.99 -0.89 -8.73
C SER A 76 -15.34 -1.55 -9.07
N ASN A 77 -15.60 -2.73 -8.50
CA ASN A 77 -16.87 -3.43 -8.62
C ASN A 77 -18.00 -2.73 -7.84
N ARG A 78 -17.68 -1.97 -6.80
CA ARG A 78 -18.67 -1.29 -5.94
C ARG A 78 -18.85 0.20 -6.26
N LEU A 79 -17.86 0.88 -6.85
CA LEU A 79 -17.95 2.32 -7.08
C LEU A 79 -18.58 2.73 -8.42
N PRO A 80 -19.42 3.79 -8.40
CA PRO A 80 -19.91 4.44 -9.61
C PRO A 80 -18.78 4.93 -10.52
N ARG A 81 -19.00 4.90 -11.84
CA ARG A 81 -18.02 5.29 -12.88
C ARG A 81 -17.32 6.64 -12.60
N ARG A 82 -18.02 7.58 -11.97
CA ARG A 82 -17.54 8.93 -11.64
C ARG A 82 -16.25 8.95 -10.79
N TYR A 83 -16.07 7.99 -9.89
CA TYR A 83 -14.92 7.98 -8.96
C TYR A 83 -13.76 7.07 -9.41
N ARG A 84 -13.93 6.32 -10.51
CA ARG A 84 -12.93 5.35 -10.99
C ARG A 84 -11.61 6.00 -11.39
N GLY A 85 -11.65 7.24 -11.90
CA GLY A 85 -10.44 8.00 -12.24
C GLY A 85 -9.58 8.36 -11.03
N GLN A 86 -10.13 8.30 -9.81
CA GLN A 86 -9.38 8.56 -8.58
C GLN A 86 -8.61 7.33 -8.08
N LEU A 87 -9.07 6.11 -8.43
CA LEU A 87 -8.47 4.85 -7.99
C LEU A 87 -7.02 4.71 -8.45
N VAL A 88 -6.70 5.14 -9.68
CA VAL A 88 -5.32 5.12 -10.20
C VAL A 88 -4.40 6.01 -9.36
N GLY A 89 -4.88 7.19 -8.94
CA GLY A 89 -4.12 8.08 -8.06
C GLY A 89 -3.83 7.44 -6.70
N TRP A 90 -4.83 6.82 -6.08
CA TRP A 90 -4.66 6.10 -4.82
C TRP A 90 -3.76 4.88 -4.93
N LEU A 91 -3.82 4.14 -6.06
CA LEU A 91 -2.93 3.02 -6.36
C LEU A 91 -1.47 3.48 -6.43
N LEU A 92 -1.19 4.56 -7.17
CA LEU A 92 0.16 5.12 -7.28
C LEU A 92 0.68 5.65 -5.94
N LEU A 93 -0.21 6.27 -5.15
CA LEU A 93 0.13 6.71 -3.80
C LEU A 93 0.46 5.51 -2.89
N SER A 94 -0.33 4.44 -2.96
CA SER A 94 -0.09 3.20 -2.21
C SER A 94 1.25 2.55 -2.58
N LEU A 95 1.61 2.58 -3.86
CA LEU A 95 2.91 2.08 -4.31
C LEU A 95 4.06 2.87 -3.65
N LEU A 96 3.95 4.20 -3.63
CA LEU A 96 4.94 5.06 -2.99
C LEU A 96 5.01 4.84 -1.47
N VAL A 97 3.85 4.67 -0.82
CA VAL A 97 3.76 4.33 0.60
C VAL A 97 4.39 2.96 0.87
N GLY A 98 4.18 1.97 0.00
CA GLY A 98 4.78 0.64 0.12
C GLY A 98 6.30 0.66 0.21
N PHE A 99 6.97 1.51 -0.57
CA PHE A 99 8.41 1.75 -0.42
C PHE A 99 8.76 2.46 0.88
N GLY A 100 7.95 3.43 1.31
CA GLY A 100 8.13 4.12 2.59
C GLY A 100 7.98 3.18 3.80
N LEU A 101 7.06 2.21 3.73
CA LEU A 101 6.83 1.19 4.76
C LEU A 101 8.00 0.23 4.95
N LEU A 102 8.95 0.18 4.01
CA LEU A 102 10.18 -0.59 4.22
C LEU A 102 11.05 -0.01 5.34
N ILE A 103 10.99 1.30 5.58
CA ILE A 103 11.76 1.94 6.66
C ILE A 103 11.34 1.35 8.03
N PRO A 104 10.06 1.43 8.45
CA PRO A 104 9.63 0.83 9.72
C PRO A 104 9.59 -0.70 9.71
N LEU A 105 9.72 -1.36 8.55
CA LEU A 105 9.83 -2.83 8.49
C LEU A 105 11.19 -3.34 8.99
N PHE A 106 12.23 -2.50 8.87
CA PHE A 106 13.63 -2.83 9.14
C PHE A 106 14.27 -1.96 10.25
N TYR A 107 13.47 -1.13 10.94
CA TYR A 107 13.91 -0.24 12.02
C TYR A 107 13.02 -0.45 13.24
#